data_AF-A0A9D7QHF5-F1
#
_entry.id   AF-A0A9D7QHF5-F1
#
_cell.length_a   1.000
_cell.length_b   1.000
_cell.length_c   1.000
_cell.angle_alpha   90.00
_cell.angle_beta   90.00
_cell.angle_gamma   90.00
#
_symmetry.space_group_name_H-M   'P 1'
#
loop_
_entity.id
_entity.type
_entity.pdbx_description
1 polymer ?
#
loop_
_entity_poly.entity_id
_entity_poly.type
_entity_poly.pdbx_seq_one_letter_code
_entity_poly.pdbx_strand_id
1 'polypeptide(L)'
;MRFIPSLVGSLLFALAGLSAMAAEAGQTSQIERLKRELAAAPLADKPHLLRGWAVQDVLPKLGEVAASVDPKFAGVQATGRKIRHLDYSGPIDVRQELFASENYWRGVMEMVQGNPLIAVLPVFLHIANGDWDQANRQAQILRPYNNADSLAGEELNNAIACLEICREAVATEVKRGIALHDRGQYAEAVQIYQGILDAGIHSAWARYELFFSKIQENDQAVFRDLASGKDTSSWDHAAMEIYAFDPMYGTQFTGRRGKDMGALQARLELLALAAKPPKKIEEHLQKYADLALKLEAYPTAAQLYWNMLGLKKVKLSVDERIMRYLYCLEKMGVGGIKQNFKGSFDGEFKKLDQELAKYRSM
;
A
#
# COMPACT_ATOMS: atom_id res chain seq x y z
N MET A 1 -27.84 -16.70 -57.54
CA MET A 1 -26.52 -17.14 -57.04
C MET A 1 -26.37 -16.64 -55.60
N ARG A 2 -26.40 -17.54 -54.62
CA ARG A 2 -26.18 -17.22 -53.20
C ARG A 2 -24.68 -17.36 -52.92
N PHE A 3 -24.06 -16.31 -52.39
CA PHE A 3 -22.69 -16.34 -51.89
C PHE A 3 -22.63 -17.20 -50.62
N ILE A 4 -21.76 -18.22 -50.63
CA ILE A 4 -21.40 -19.00 -49.44
C ILE A 4 -20.17 -18.32 -48.83
N PRO A 5 -20.21 -17.83 -47.57
CA PRO A 5 -19.01 -17.32 -46.90
C PRO A 5 -18.07 -18.48 -46.61
N SER A 6 -16.78 -18.29 -46.93
CA SER A 6 -15.73 -19.29 -46.80
C SER A 6 -15.53 -19.76 -45.36
N LEU A 7 -15.50 -21.09 -45.17
CA LEU A 7 -15.14 -21.83 -43.95
C LEU A 7 -13.78 -21.46 -43.32
N VAL A 8 -12.96 -20.65 -43.98
CA VAL A 8 -11.62 -20.26 -43.52
C VAL A 8 -11.67 -19.17 -42.42
N GLY A 9 -12.71 -18.33 -42.41
CA GLY A 9 -12.87 -17.29 -41.38
C GLY A 9 -13.25 -17.84 -40.00
N SER A 10 -14.01 -18.93 -39.95
CA SER A 10 -14.49 -19.53 -38.69
C SER A 10 -13.40 -20.33 -37.96
N LEU A 11 -12.41 -20.89 -38.67
CA LEU A 11 -11.29 -21.62 -38.05
C LEU A 11 -10.29 -20.67 -37.36
N LEU A 12 -10.05 -19.48 -37.93
CA LEU A 12 -9.15 -18.46 -37.36
C LEU A 12 -9.70 -17.84 -36.07
N PHE A 13 -11.02 -17.64 -35.96
CA PHE A 13 -11.66 -17.20 -34.72
C PHE A 13 -11.69 -18.29 -33.63
N ALA A 14 -11.87 -19.56 -34.01
CA ALA A 14 -11.80 -20.68 -33.06
C ALA A 14 -10.37 -20.87 -32.50
N LEU A 15 -9.34 -20.71 -33.34
CA LEU A 15 -7.94 -20.82 -32.92
C LEU A 15 -7.48 -19.66 -32.02
N ALA A 16 -7.94 -18.43 -32.29
CA ALA A 16 -7.68 -17.28 -31.41
C ALA A 16 -8.39 -17.42 -30.05
N GLY A 17 -9.64 -17.93 -30.04
CA GLY A 17 -10.38 -18.24 -28.82
C GLY A 17 -9.73 -19.34 -27.98
N LEU A 18 -9.27 -20.42 -28.62
CA LEU A 18 -8.58 -21.52 -27.94
C LEU A 18 -7.22 -21.08 -27.37
N SER A 19 -6.48 -20.20 -28.06
CA SER A 19 -5.21 -19.65 -27.57
C SER A 19 -5.40 -18.70 -26.39
N ALA A 20 -6.44 -17.88 -26.39
CA ALA A 20 -6.76 -16.99 -25.27
C ALA A 20 -7.22 -17.80 -24.04
N MET A 21 -8.09 -18.79 -24.23
CA MET A 21 -8.55 -19.67 -23.14
C MET A 21 -7.43 -20.55 -22.57
N ALA A 22 -6.48 -21.00 -23.40
CA ALA A 22 -5.30 -21.73 -22.94
C ALA A 22 -4.32 -20.83 -22.16
N ALA A 23 -4.16 -19.57 -22.56
CA ALA A 23 -3.35 -18.60 -21.83
C ALA A 23 -3.98 -18.24 -20.47
N GLU A 24 -5.30 -18.05 -20.43
CA GLU A 24 -6.07 -17.76 -19.22
C GLU A 24 -6.08 -18.96 -18.24
N ALA A 25 -6.24 -20.18 -18.75
CA ALA A 25 -6.11 -21.41 -17.95
C ALA A 25 -4.67 -21.61 -17.44
N GLY A 26 -3.67 -21.27 -18.26
CA GLY A 26 -2.26 -21.31 -17.91
C GLY A 26 -1.90 -20.33 -16.78
N GLN A 27 -2.36 -19.08 -16.87
CA GLN A 27 -2.15 -18.04 -15.85
C GLN A 27 -2.85 -18.40 -14.52
N THR A 28 -4.10 -18.87 -14.59
CA THR A 28 -4.84 -19.38 -13.41
C THR A 28 -4.07 -20.52 -12.74
N SER A 29 -3.45 -21.42 -13.52
CA SER A 29 -2.65 -22.52 -12.96
C SER A 29 -1.36 -22.06 -12.28
N GLN A 30 -0.74 -20.97 -12.74
CA GLN A 30 0.50 -20.43 -12.19
C GLN A 30 0.26 -19.71 -10.86
N ILE A 31 -0.78 -18.88 -10.75
CA ILE A 31 -1.08 -18.19 -9.50
C ILE A 31 -1.52 -19.17 -8.40
N GLU A 32 -2.31 -20.19 -8.75
CA GLU A 32 -2.69 -21.23 -7.79
C GLU A 32 -1.51 -22.13 -7.38
N ARG A 33 -0.48 -22.26 -8.25
CA ARG A 33 0.79 -22.87 -7.84
C ARG A 33 1.53 -21.97 -6.85
N LEU A 34 1.69 -20.68 -7.15
CA LEU A 34 2.36 -19.74 -6.25
C LEU A 34 1.69 -19.71 -4.87
N LYS A 35 0.36 -19.63 -4.79
CA LYS A 35 -0.37 -19.63 -3.51
C LYS A 35 -0.07 -20.90 -2.69
N ARG A 36 -0.01 -22.07 -3.34
CA ARG A 36 0.36 -23.34 -2.68
C ARG A 36 1.81 -23.36 -2.22
N GLU A 37 2.73 -22.90 -3.06
CA GLU A 37 4.15 -22.76 -2.70
C GLU A 37 4.32 -21.81 -1.52
N LEU A 38 3.68 -20.64 -1.56
CA LEU A 38 3.66 -19.69 -0.46
C LEU A 38 3.08 -20.32 0.80
N ALA A 39 1.96 -21.06 0.73
CA ALA A 39 1.37 -21.68 1.92
C ALA A 39 2.29 -22.74 2.56
N ALA A 40 3.03 -23.49 1.74
CA ALA A 40 3.93 -24.55 2.21
C ALA A 40 5.34 -24.06 2.61
N ALA A 41 5.79 -22.93 2.06
CA ALA A 41 7.14 -22.43 2.26
C ALA A 41 7.38 -21.92 3.70
N PRO A 42 8.58 -22.13 4.26
CA PRO A 42 9.06 -21.43 5.45
C PRO A 42 8.93 -19.91 5.31
N LEU A 43 8.76 -19.19 6.43
CA LEU A 43 8.63 -17.73 6.40
C LEU A 43 9.82 -17.05 5.70
N ALA A 44 11.04 -17.57 5.90
CA ALA A 44 12.27 -17.05 5.30
C ALA A 44 12.29 -17.10 3.76
N ASP A 45 11.57 -18.03 3.15
CA ASP A 45 11.60 -18.23 1.69
C ASP A 45 10.50 -17.42 0.96
N LYS A 46 9.45 -17.01 1.67
CA LYS A 46 8.30 -16.29 1.09
C LYS A 46 8.67 -14.96 0.41
N PRO A 47 9.58 -14.13 0.96
CA PRO A 47 10.02 -12.89 0.29
C PRO A 47 10.61 -13.13 -1.10
N HIS A 48 11.43 -14.17 -1.25
CA HIS A 48 11.99 -14.53 -2.56
C HIS A 48 10.90 -14.95 -3.55
N LEU A 49 9.96 -15.79 -3.12
CA LEU A 49 8.84 -16.25 -3.97
C LEU A 49 7.96 -15.08 -4.43
N LEU A 50 7.55 -14.22 -3.49
CA LEU A 50 6.72 -13.06 -3.79
C LEU A 50 7.44 -12.02 -4.66
N ARG A 51 8.72 -11.76 -4.38
CA ARG A 51 9.53 -10.86 -5.20
C ARG A 51 9.67 -11.40 -6.63
N GLY A 52 9.96 -12.69 -6.77
CA GLY A 52 10.07 -13.36 -8.07
C GLY A 52 8.81 -13.15 -8.91
N TRP A 53 7.65 -13.49 -8.34
CA TRP A 53 6.36 -13.29 -8.99
C TRP A 53 6.09 -11.81 -9.37
N ALA A 54 6.29 -10.88 -8.43
CA ALA A 54 6.03 -9.46 -8.69
C ALA A 54 6.94 -8.89 -9.78
N VAL A 55 8.24 -9.20 -9.75
CA VAL A 55 9.27 -8.64 -10.64
C VAL A 55 9.33 -9.32 -12.00
N GLN A 56 9.14 -10.64 -12.06
CA GLN A 56 9.33 -11.42 -13.29
C GLN A 56 8.03 -11.57 -14.07
N ASP A 57 6.89 -11.67 -13.37
CA ASP A 57 5.62 -11.97 -14.02
C ASP A 57 4.74 -10.72 -14.13
N VAL A 58 4.51 -10.00 -13.03
CA VAL A 58 3.47 -8.97 -12.97
C VAL A 58 3.94 -7.61 -13.47
N LEU A 59 5.00 -7.04 -12.89
CA LEU A 59 5.47 -5.69 -13.22
C LEU A 59 5.85 -5.53 -14.69
N PRO A 60 6.55 -6.48 -15.36
CA PRO A 60 6.85 -6.36 -16.79
C PRO A 60 5.58 -6.35 -17.64
N LYS A 61 4.61 -7.21 -17.30
CA LYS A 61 3.32 -7.33 -17.99
C LYS A 61 2.48 -6.06 -17.86
N LEU A 62 2.32 -5.53 -16.64
CA LEU A 62 1.59 -4.27 -16.42
C LEU A 62 2.32 -3.07 -17.04
N GLY A 63 3.66 -3.06 -16.94
CA GLY A 63 4.50 -2.04 -17.56
C GLY A 63 4.39 -2.01 -19.08
N GLU A 64 4.34 -3.18 -19.74
CA GLU A 64 4.12 -3.30 -21.19
C GLU A 64 2.75 -2.76 -21.59
N VAL A 65 1.69 -3.18 -20.92
CA VAL A 65 0.32 -2.71 -21.21
C VAL A 65 0.22 -1.20 -21.05
N ALA A 66 0.78 -0.64 -19.97
CA ALA A 66 0.79 0.80 -19.74
C ALA A 66 1.65 1.56 -20.76
N ALA A 67 2.81 1.03 -21.18
CA ALA A 67 3.68 1.67 -22.15
C ALA A 67 3.10 1.68 -23.58
N SER A 68 2.18 0.76 -23.88
CA SER A 68 1.60 0.54 -25.22
C SER A 68 0.23 1.20 -25.42
N VAL A 69 -0.25 1.99 -24.46
CA VAL A 69 -1.49 2.77 -24.61
C VAL A 69 -1.33 3.90 -25.65
N ASP A 70 -2.48 4.42 -26.11
CA ASP A 70 -2.56 5.59 -27.01
C ASP A 70 -1.72 6.76 -26.46
N PRO A 71 -0.87 7.41 -27.29
CA PRO A 71 0.01 8.52 -26.89
C PRO A 71 -0.70 9.69 -26.18
N LYS A 72 -2.01 9.86 -26.33
CA LYS A 72 -2.76 10.89 -25.60
C LYS A 72 -2.78 10.67 -24.07
N PHE A 73 -2.58 9.43 -23.61
CA PHE A 73 -2.45 9.07 -22.19
C PHE A 73 -0.98 9.09 -21.77
N ALA A 74 -0.36 10.27 -21.84
CA ALA A 74 1.09 10.41 -21.72
C ALA A 74 1.63 10.03 -20.33
N GLY A 75 0.87 10.26 -19.25
CA GLY A 75 1.24 9.85 -17.89
C GLY A 75 1.25 8.33 -17.73
N VAL A 76 0.22 7.66 -18.25
CA VAL A 76 0.14 6.18 -18.29
C VAL A 76 1.34 5.61 -19.05
N GLN A 77 1.60 6.15 -20.25
CA GLN A 77 2.67 5.68 -21.12
C GLN A 77 4.07 5.88 -20.52
N ALA A 78 4.32 7.07 -19.95
CA ALA A 78 5.59 7.38 -19.31
C ALA A 78 5.83 6.51 -18.07
N THR A 79 4.79 6.27 -17.27
CA THR A 79 4.88 5.40 -16.09
C THR A 79 5.14 3.95 -16.50
N GLY A 80 4.44 3.43 -17.52
CA GLY A 80 4.66 2.08 -18.04
C GLY A 80 6.10 1.87 -18.54
N ARG A 81 6.63 2.83 -19.31
CA ARG A 81 8.04 2.81 -19.73
C ARG A 81 8.99 2.81 -18.55
N LYS A 82 8.71 3.60 -17.51
CA LYS A 82 9.53 3.63 -16.30
C LYS A 82 9.58 2.26 -15.62
N ILE A 83 8.44 1.63 -15.40
CA ILE A 83 8.36 0.28 -14.81
C ILE A 83 9.16 -0.73 -15.63
N ARG A 84 9.04 -0.73 -16.96
CA ARG A 84 9.79 -1.67 -17.83
C ARG A 84 11.31 -1.57 -17.73
N HIS A 85 11.84 -0.40 -17.39
CA HIS A 85 13.28 -0.13 -17.36
C HIS A 85 13.81 0.08 -15.94
N LEU A 86 12.99 -0.17 -14.92
CA LEU A 86 13.42 -0.05 -13.54
C LEU A 86 14.41 -1.16 -13.21
N ASP A 87 15.46 -0.82 -12.45
CA ASP A 87 16.40 -1.82 -11.95
C ASP A 87 15.79 -2.56 -10.76
N TYR A 88 15.58 -3.87 -10.94
CA TYR A 88 15.03 -4.77 -9.94
C TYR A 88 16.10 -5.63 -9.25
N SER A 89 17.38 -5.31 -9.39
CA SER A 89 18.46 -6.06 -8.73
C SER A 89 18.57 -5.77 -7.22
N GLY A 90 18.07 -4.61 -6.77
CA GLY A 90 18.14 -4.16 -5.38
C GLY A 90 16.83 -3.65 -4.80
N PRO A 91 16.87 -2.98 -3.62
CA PRO A 91 15.73 -2.27 -3.05
C PRO A 91 15.25 -1.15 -3.96
N ILE A 92 13.92 -0.97 -4.03
CA ILE A 92 13.28 0.03 -4.89
C ILE A 92 12.78 1.17 -4.02
N ASP A 93 13.18 2.41 -4.31
CA ASP A 93 12.60 3.57 -3.64
C ASP A 93 11.23 3.91 -4.26
N VAL A 94 10.15 3.25 -3.80
CA VAL A 94 8.80 3.45 -4.34
C VAL A 94 8.36 4.92 -4.29
N ARG A 95 8.81 5.67 -3.28
CA ARG A 95 8.50 7.09 -3.14
C ARG A 95 9.13 7.87 -4.29
N GLN A 96 10.42 7.71 -4.52
CA GLN A 96 11.12 8.40 -5.59
C GLN A 96 10.66 7.91 -6.98
N GLU A 97 10.41 6.61 -7.11
CA GLU A 97 10.08 6.03 -8.40
C GLU A 97 8.66 6.36 -8.86
N LEU A 98 7.69 6.40 -7.94
CA LEU A 98 6.28 6.64 -8.27
C LEU A 98 5.70 7.86 -7.56
N PHE A 99 5.71 7.90 -6.22
CA PHE A 99 4.92 8.92 -5.51
C PHE A 99 5.41 10.36 -5.66
N ALA A 100 6.69 10.57 -5.97
CA ALA A 100 7.27 11.87 -6.31
C ALA A 100 7.23 12.18 -7.83
N SER A 101 6.64 11.29 -8.64
CA SER A 101 6.59 11.41 -10.10
C SER A 101 5.30 12.08 -10.57
N GLU A 102 5.43 13.20 -11.29
CA GLU A 102 4.29 13.82 -11.98
C GLU A 102 3.65 12.89 -13.01
N ASN A 103 4.45 12.06 -13.68
CA ASN A 103 3.94 11.11 -14.66
C ASN A 103 3.08 10.03 -14.03
N TYR A 104 3.42 9.55 -12.83
CA TYR A 104 2.63 8.56 -12.11
C TYR A 104 1.24 9.13 -11.78
N TRP A 105 1.20 10.28 -11.12
CA TRP A 105 -0.07 10.90 -10.73
C TRP A 105 -0.90 11.36 -11.92
N ARG A 106 -0.26 11.87 -12.97
CA ARG A 106 -0.90 12.09 -14.28
C ARG A 106 -1.51 10.81 -14.83
N GLY A 107 -0.78 9.71 -14.80
CA GLY A 107 -1.28 8.40 -15.23
C GLY A 107 -2.49 7.96 -14.41
N VAL A 108 -2.46 8.10 -13.08
CA VAL A 108 -3.62 7.82 -12.21
C VAL A 108 -4.85 8.64 -12.62
N MET A 109 -4.68 9.90 -13.01
CA MET A 109 -5.79 10.75 -13.44
C MET A 109 -6.31 10.44 -14.84
N GLU A 110 -5.45 9.96 -15.73
CA GLU A 110 -5.79 9.57 -17.09
C GLU A 110 -6.57 8.25 -17.16
N MET A 111 -6.52 7.42 -16.11
CA MET A 111 -7.27 6.18 -16.04
C MET A 111 -8.77 6.41 -15.88
N VAL A 112 -9.56 5.58 -16.57
CA VAL A 112 -11.00 5.46 -16.28
C VAL A 112 -11.21 4.94 -14.87
N GLN A 113 -12.25 5.46 -14.19
CA GLN A 113 -12.57 5.04 -12.83
C GLN A 113 -12.71 3.51 -12.75
N GLY A 114 -12.00 2.93 -11.79
CA GLY A 114 -12.02 1.51 -11.47
C GLY A 114 -11.07 0.64 -12.29
N ASN A 115 -10.33 1.18 -13.26
CA ASN A 115 -9.17 0.48 -13.82
C ASN A 115 -7.91 0.85 -13.03
N PRO A 116 -7.33 -0.07 -12.24
CA PRO A 116 -6.22 0.27 -11.36
C PRO A 116 -4.84 0.17 -12.03
N LEU A 117 -4.74 0.08 -13.37
CA LEU A 117 -3.48 -0.19 -14.10
C LEU A 117 -2.26 0.61 -13.59
N ILE A 118 -2.42 1.91 -13.35
CA ILE A 118 -1.34 2.73 -12.79
C ILE A 118 -1.31 2.66 -11.26
N ALA A 119 -2.47 2.78 -10.61
CA ALA A 119 -2.57 2.84 -9.16
C ALA A 119 -2.13 1.55 -8.44
N VAL A 120 -2.12 0.40 -9.13
CA VAL A 120 -1.70 -0.89 -8.58
C VAL A 120 -0.18 -1.07 -8.58
N LEU A 121 0.57 -0.32 -9.40
CA LEU A 121 2.03 -0.50 -9.52
C LEU A 121 2.78 -0.39 -8.18
N PRO A 122 2.47 0.57 -7.27
CA PRO A 122 3.10 0.62 -5.96
C PRO A 122 2.88 -0.64 -5.12
N VAL A 123 1.76 -1.35 -5.28
CA VAL A 123 1.49 -2.61 -4.54
C VAL A 123 2.60 -3.62 -4.86
N PHE A 124 2.92 -3.80 -6.13
CA PHE A 124 3.92 -4.77 -6.58
C PHE A 124 5.35 -4.33 -6.29
N LEU A 125 5.66 -3.04 -6.35
CA LEU A 125 6.97 -2.55 -5.93
C LEU A 125 7.18 -2.76 -4.41
N HIS A 126 6.16 -2.51 -3.59
CA HIS A 126 6.22 -2.81 -2.16
C HIS A 126 6.31 -4.32 -1.88
N ILE A 127 5.60 -5.17 -2.63
CA ILE A 127 5.76 -6.63 -2.54
C ILE A 127 7.21 -7.03 -2.82
N ALA A 128 7.81 -6.49 -3.89
CA ALA A 128 9.19 -6.78 -4.26
C ALA A 128 10.19 -6.39 -3.17
N ASN A 129 9.92 -5.31 -2.43
CA ASN A 129 10.76 -4.85 -1.32
C ASN A 129 10.57 -5.60 0.01
N GLY A 130 9.56 -6.47 0.13
CA GLY A 130 9.19 -7.03 1.45
C GLY A 130 8.35 -6.09 2.31
N ASP A 131 7.88 -4.95 1.78
CA ASP A 131 7.02 -3.95 2.45
C ASP A 131 5.55 -4.41 2.46
N TRP A 132 5.28 -5.61 2.97
CA TRP A 132 3.97 -6.26 2.82
C TRP A 132 2.81 -5.51 3.49
N ASP A 133 3.08 -4.79 4.58
CA ASP A 133 2.06 -3.97 5.24
C ASP A 133 1.64 -2.77 4.35
N GLN A 134 2.59 -2.12 3.65
CA GLN A 134 2.30 -1.06 2.68
C GLN A 134 1.61 -1.61 1.45
N ALA A 135 2.12 -2.71 0.89
CA ALA A 135 1.50 -3.36 -0.26
C ALA A 135 0.04 -3.71 0.03
N ASN A 136 -0.23 -4.34 1.18
CA ASN A 136 -1.59 -4.67 1.57
C ASN A 136 -2.44 -3.42 1.78
N ARG A 137 -1.92 -2.38 2.45
CA ARG A 137 -2.66 -1.12 2.65
C ARG A 137 -3.07 -0.50 1.32
N GLN A 138 -2.14 -0.37 0.38
CA GLN A 138 -2.42 0.15 -0.96
C GLN A 138 -3.44 -0.74 -1.69
N ALA A 139 -3.28 -2.07 -1.63
CA ALA A 139 -4.21 -3.00 -2.27
C ALA A 139 -5.64 -2.88 -1.71
N GLN A 140 -5.79 -2.78 -0.38
CA GLN A 140 -7.10 -2.69 0.26
C GLN A 140 -7.82 -1.36 -0.04
N ILE A 141 -7.10 -0.24 -0.25
CA ILE A 141 -7.76 1.02 -0.65
C ILE A 141 -8.18 1.04 -2.12
N LEU A 142 -7.58 0.20 -2.97
CA LEU A 142 -7.96 0.05 -4.37
C LEU A 142 -9.11 -0.94 -4.55
N ARG A 143 -9.17 -1.98 -3.71
CA ARG A 143 -10.15 -3.07 -3.80
C ARG A 143 -11.61 -2.63 -4.01
N PRO A 144 -12.17 -1.62 -3.29
CA PRO A 144 -13.57 -1.22 -3.46
C PRO A 144 -13.88 -0.63 -4.84
N TYR A 145 -12.86 -0.19 -5.56
CA TYR A 145 -12.98 0.44 -6.87
C TYR A 145 -12.57 -0.49 -8.01
N ASN A 146 -12.03 -1.66 -7.69
CA ASN A 146 -11.38 -2.53 -8.66
C ASN A 146 -12.37 -3.12 -9.67
N ASN A 147 -12.10 -2.93 -10.97
CA ASN A 147 -12.69 -3.73 -12.03
C ASN A 147 -11.91 -5.05 -12.17
N ALA A 148 -12.45 -6.12 -11.60
CA ALA A 148 -11.84 -7.45 -11.60
C ALA A 148 -11.68 -8.06 -13.01
N ASP A 149 -12.45 -7.60 -13.99
CA ASP A 149 -12.37 -8.08 -15.39
C ASP A 149 -11.20 -7.44 -16.15
N SER A 150 -10.55 -6.42 -15.56
CA SER A 150 -9.34 -5.86 -16.13
C SER A 150 -8.12 -6.66 -15.67
N LEU A 151 -7.12 -6.76 -16.54
CA LEU A 151 -5.86 -7.44 -16.20
C LEU A 151 -5.26 -6.93 -14.88
N ALA A 152 -5.15 -5.61 -14.72
CA ALA A 152 -4.60 -5.01 -13.50
C ALA A 152 -5.46 -5.31 -12.27
N GLY A 153 -6.77 -5.47 -12.46
CA GLY A 153 -7.69 -5.82 -11.40
C GLY A 153 -7.61 -7.29 -10.98
N GLU A 154 -7.38 -8.20 -11.93
CA GLU A 154 -7.06 -9.61 -11.64
C GLU A 154 -5.77 -9.70 -10.83
N GLU A 155 -4.69 -9.02 -11.27
CA GLU A 155 -3.41 -9.03 -10.56
C GLU A 155 -3.52 -8.41 -9.16
N LEU A 156 -4.33 -7.35 -8.99
CA LEU A 156 -4.62 -6.79 -7.66
C LEU A 156 -5.27 -7.83 -6.73
N ASN A 157 -6.25 -8.60 -7.23
CA ASN A 157 -6.90 -9.64 -6.43
C ASN A 157 -5.92 -10.78 -6.09
N ASN A 158 -5.06 -11.15 -7.03
CA ASN A 158 -4.00 -12.12 -6.82
C ASN A 158 -3.00 -11.64 -5.76
N ALA A 159 -2.63 -10.36 -5.79
CA ALA A 159 -1.75 -9.73 -4.79
C ALA A 159 -2.38 -9.77 -3.40
N ILE A 160 -3.65 -9.42 -3.27
CA ILE A 160 -4.39 -9.49 -2.00
C ILE A 160 -4.34 -10.92 -1.43
N ALA A 161 -4.66 -11.92 -2.23
CA ALA A 161 -4.65 -13.32 -1.78
C ALA A 161 -3.26 -13.79 -1.35
N CYS A 162 -2.20 -13.46 -2.10
CA CYS A 162 -0.84 -13.85 -1.73
C CYS A 162 -0.32 -13.11 -0.49
N LEU A 163 -0.66 -11.82 -0.35
CA LEU A 163 -0.36 -11.03 0.83
C LEU A 163 -1.09 -11.56 2.08
N GLU A 164 -2.34 -12.01 1.95
CA GLU A 164 -3.08 -12.64 3.06
C GLU A 164 -2.35 -13.88 3.59
N ILE A 165 -1.90 -14.79 2.71
CA ILE A 165 -1.12 -15.98 3.09
C ILE A 165 0.17 -15.59 3.83
N CYS A 166 0.90 -14.62 3.30
CA CYS A 166 2.20 -14.21 3.86
C CYS A 166 2.04 -13.46 5.19
N ARG A 167 1.04 -12.58 5.29
CA ARG A 167 0.76 -11.82 6.51
C ARG A 167 0.23 -12.71 7.62
N GLU A 168 -0.53 -13.77 7.33
CA GLU A 168 -0.95 -14.74 8.35
C GLU A 168 0.26 -15.53 8.91
N ALA A 169 1.24 -15.86 8.06
CA ALA A 169 2.48 -16.48 8.51
C ALA A 169 3.29 -15.55 9.43
N VAL A 170 3.43 -14.26 9.06
CA VAL A 170 4.05 -13.25 9.94
C VAL A 170 3.28 -13.11 11.25
N ALA A 171 1.95 -13.01 11.19
CA ALA A 171 1.11 -12.87 12.37
C ALA A 171 1.26 -14.07 13.32
N THR A 172 1.40 -15.28 12.79
CA THR A 172 1.67 -16.49 13.58
C THR A 172 2.97 -16.38 14.36
N GLU A 173 4.06 -16.00 13.68
CA GLU A 173 5.37 -15.85 14.33
C GLU A 173 5.36 -14.69 15.34
N VAL A 174 4.75 -13.55 15.01
CA VAL A 174 4.66 -12.43 15.95
C VAL A 174 3.89 -12.82 17.21
N LYS A 175 2.75 -13.52 17.08
CA LYS A 175 1.99 -14.04 18.23
C LYS A 175 2.80 -15.04 19.05
N ARG A 176 3.64 -15.87 18.41
CA ARG A 176 4.56 -16.77 19.11
C ARG A 176 5.58 -15.99 19.94
N GLY A 177 6.15 -14.93 19.38
CA GLY A 177 7.02 -13.99 20.11
C GLY A 177 6.32 -13.35 21.30
N ILE A 178 5.07 -12.89 21.12
CA ILE A 178 4.30 -12.24 22.18
C ILE A 178 4.07 -13.23 23.34
N ALA A 179 3.71 -14.47 23.02
CA ALA A 179 3.51 -15.51 24.02
C ALA A 179 4.79 -15.84 24.82
N LEU A 180 5.98 -15.69 24.23
CA LEU A 180 7.26 -15.84 24.92
C LEU A 180 7.57 -14.61 25.78
N HIS A 181 7.35 -13.41 25.23
CA HIS A 181 7.48 -12.15 25.95
C HIS A 181 6.62 -12.14 27.23
N ASP A 182 5.35 -12.55 27.12
CA ASP A 182 4.42 -12.61 28.25
C ASP A 182 4.85 -13.59 29.35
N ARG A 183 5.70 -14.57 29.01
CA ARG A 183 6.31 -15.53 29.96
C ARG A 183 7.65 -15.03 30.53
N GLY A 184 8.09 -13.83 30.17
CA GLY A 184 9.40 -13.29 30.55
C GLY A 184 10.57 -13.87 29.76
N GLN A 185 10.31 -14.65 28.69
CA GLN A 185 11.32 -15.24 27.81
C GLN A 185 11.71 -14.24 26.71
N TYR A 186 12.32 -13.12 27.12
CA TYR A 186 12.56 -11.99 26.24
C TYR A 186 13.59 -12.29 25.15
N ALA A 187 14.66 -13.01 25.47
CA ALA A 187 15.71 -13.37 24.50
C ALA A 187 15.15 -14.21 23.35
N GLU A 188 14.32 -15.21 23.66
CA GLU A 188 13.67 -16.04 22.65
C GLU A 188 12.63 -15.24 21.84
N ALA A 189 11.88 -14.33 22.47
CA ALA A 189 10.98 -13.42 21.75
C ALA A 189 11.75 -12.52 20.77
N VAL A 190 12.86 -11.92 21.20
CA VAL A 190 13.75 -11.10 20.37
C VAL A 190 14.26 -11.88 19.16
N GLN A 191 14.69 -13.14 19.35
CA GLN A 191 15.14 -14.00 18.26
C GLN A 191 14.04 -14.23 17.21
N ILE A 192 12.78 -14.39 17.62
CA ILE A 192 11.66 -14.56 16.69
C ILE A 192 11.48 -13.30 15.84
N TYR A 193 11.35 -12.14 16.47
CA TYR A 193 11.10 -10.91 15.71
C TYR A 193 12.28 -10.56 14.81
N GLN A 194 13.50 -10.76 15.28
CA GLN A 194 14.70 -10.56 14.45
C GLN A 194 14.71 -11.53 13.26
N GLY A 195 14.32 -12.81 13.45
CA GLY A 195 14.20 -13.77 12.36
C GLY A 195 13.18 -13.38 11.28
N ILE A 196 12.09 -12.70 11.65
CA ILE A 196 11.14 -12.12 10.68
C ILE A 196 11.83 -11.03 9.85
N LEU A 197 12.56 -10.12 10.50
CA LEU A 197 13.22 -9.00 9.83
C LEU A 197 14.41 -9.47 8.96
N ASP A 198 15.18 -10.44 9.44
CA ASP A 198 16.34 -11.02 8.74
C ASP A 198 15.92 -11.81 7.49
N ALA A 199 14.68 -12.30 7.44
CA ALA A 199 14.09 -12.84 6.22
C ALA A 199 13.87 -11.79 5.12
N GLY A 200 14.07 -10.50 5.41
CA GLY A 200 13.78 -9.40 4.49
C GLY A 200 12.31 -8.97 4.51
N ILE A 201 11.59 -9.25 5.60
CA ILE A 201 10.19 -8.82 5.78
C ILE A 201 10.18 -7.53 6.59
N HIS A 202 9.64 -6.47 6.01
CA HIS A 202 9.52 -5.19 6.67
C HIS A 202 8.18 -5.05 7.39
N SER A 203 8.08 -5.62 8.60
CA SER A 203 6.86 -5.57 9.41
C SER A 203 6.96 -4.53 10.53
N ALA A 204 6.03 -3.58 10.53
CA ALA A 204 5.90 -2.60 11.61
C ALA A 204 5.55 -3.27 12.95
N TRP A 205 4.74 -4.34 12.91
CA TRP A 205 4.36 -5.11 14.11
C TRP A 205 5.56 -5.85 14.71
N ALA A 206 6.36 -6.55 13.89
CA ALA A 206 7.55 -7.23 14.40
C ALA A 206 8.55 -6.23 15.02
N ARG A 207 8.74 -5.05 14.41
CA ARG A 207 9.60 -3.99 14.97
C ARG A 207 9.09 -3.44 16.29
N TYR A 208 7.78 -3.23 16.39
CA TYR A 208 7.13 -2.78 17.61
C TYR A 208 7.37 -3.77 18.76
N GLU A 209 7.10 -5.06 18.56
CA GLU A 209 7.29 -6.07 19.60
C GLU A 209 8.78 -6.33 19.92
N LEU A 210 9.65 -6.25 18.91
CA LEU A 210 11.11 -6.34 19.08
C LEU A 210 11.62 -5.25 20.02
N PHE A 211 11.15 -4.01 19.84
CA PHE A 211 11.53 -2.89 20.69
C PHE A 211 11.18 -3.15 22.17
N PHE A 212 9.94 -3.54 22.45
CA PHE A 212 9.51 -3.79 23.83
C PHE A 212 10.23 -5.00 24.44
N SER A 213 10.48 -6.04 23.66
CA SER A 213 11.21 -7.22 24.14
C SER A 213 12.67 -6.90 24.45
N LYS A 214 13.35 -6.12 23.59
CA LYS A 214 14.75 -5.70 23.82
C LYS A 214 14.88 -4.82 25.06
N ILE A 215 13.95 -3.90 25.31
CA ILE A 215 14.03 -3.04 26.50
C ILE A 215 13.86 -3.88 27.78
N GLN A 216 12.89 -4.81 27.81
CA GLN A 216 12.67 -5.67 28.96
C GLN A 216 13.83 -6.65 29.21
N GLU A 217 14.47 -7.12 28.14
CA GLU A 217 15.66 -7.99 28.21
C GLU A 217 16.87 -7.25 28.82
N ASN A 218 17.15 -6.04 28.34
CA ASN A 218 18.44 -5.37 28.58
C ASN A 218 18.43 -4.41 29.77
N ASP A 219 17.32 -3.71 30.04
CA ASP A 219 17.31 -2.67 31.07
C ASP A 219 15.89 -2.34 31.61
N GLN A 220 15.54 -2.93 32.76
CA GLN A 220 14.29 -2.62 33.47
C GLN A 220 14.21 -1.18 34.00
N ALA A 221 15.32 -0.47 34.18
CA ALA A 221 15.29 0.95 34.55
C ALA A 221 14.85 1.79 33.35
N VAL A 222 15.39 1.54 32.15
CA VAL A 222 14.94 2.17 30.91
C VAL A 222 13.47 1.87 30.64
N PHE A 223 13.01 0.64 30.85
CA PHE A 223 11.58 0.31 30.75
C PHE A 223 10.72 1.16 31.69
N ARG A 224 11.15 1.32 32.95
CA ARG A 224 10.41 2.11 33.94
C ARG A 224 10.40 3.60 33.59
N ASP A 225 11.51 4.13 33.09
CA ASP A 225 11.58 5.53 32.66
C ASP A 225 10.72 5.79 31.43
N LEU A 226 10.70 4.84 30.49
CA LEU A 226 9.80 4.84 29.33
C LEU A 226 8.32 4.78 29.77
N ALA A 227 7.96 3.84 30.65
CA ALA A 227 6.59 3.67 31.14
C ALA A 227 6.09 4.86 31.97
N SER A 228 7.00 5.55 32.66
CA SER A 228 6.69 6.77 33.42
C SER A 228 6.72 8.06 32.57
N GLY A 229 7.14 7.96 31.30
CA GLY A 229 7.29 9.10 30.39
C GLY A 229 8.42 10.05 30.79
N LYS A 230 9.40 9.59 31.59
CA LYS A 230 10.57 10.38 32.00
C LYS A 230 11.59 10.51 30.88
N ASP A 231 11.81 9.44 30.13
CA ASP A 231 12.65 9.41 28.93
C ASP A 231 11.99 8.56 27.86
N THR A 232 11.87 9.13 26.66
CA THR A 232 11.16 8.57 25.52
C THR A 232 12.05 8.44 24.31
N SER A 233 13.34 8.79 24.44
CA SER A 233 14.29 8.84 23.33
C SER A 233 14.42 7.50 22.61
N SER A 234 14.43 6.41 23.37
CA SER A 234 14.44 5.04 22.83
C SER A 234 13.21 4.73 22.00
N TRP A 235 12.03 5.14 22.46
CA TRP A 235 10.80 5.05 21.69
C TRP A 235 10.80 5.95 20.46
N ASP A 236 11.26 7.20 20.59
CA ASP A 236 11.29 8.16 19.47
C ASP A 236 12.11 7.58 18.31
N HIS A 237 13.23 6.92 18.60
CA HIS A 237 14.05 6.22 17.60
C HIS A 237 13.33 5.01 16.99
N ALA A 238 12.77 4.13 17.81
CA ALA A 238 12.05 2.94 17.32
C ALA A 238 10.80 3.32 16.50
N ALA A 239 10.08 4.36 16.92
CA ALA A 239 8.90 4.88 16.23
C ALA A 239 9.24 5.39 14.83
N MET A 240 10.41 6.02 14.64
CA MET A 240 10.87 6.42 13.30
C MET A 240 10.98 5.21 12.36
N GLU A 241 11.56 4.10 12.82
CA GLU A 241 11.66 2.88 12.00
C GLU A 241 10.29 2.25 11.75
N ILE A 242 9.48 2.09 12.79
CA ILE A 242 8.14 1.48 12.70
C ILE A 242 7.28 2.26 11.69
N TYR A 243 7.26 3.59 11.79
CA TYR A 243 6.45 4.43 10.92
C TYR A 243 7.06 4.68 9.54
N ALA A 244 8.36 4.46 9.35
CA ALA A 244 8.95 4.46 8.01
C ALA A 244 8.37 3.30 7.16
N PHE A 245 8.14 2.14 7.77
CA PHE A 245 7.54 1.00 7.08
C PHE A 245 6.02 1.06 7.07
N ASP A 246 5.37 1.61 8.10
CA ASP A 246 3.92 1.82 8.08
C ASP A 246 3.53 3.11 8.82
N PRO A 247 3.38 4.24 8.10
CA PRO A 247 3.00 5.53 8.67
C PRO A 247 1.65 5.51 9.40
N MET A 248 0.82 4.52 9.08
CA MET A 248 -0.52 4.35 9.63
C MET A 248 -0.59 3.19 10.64
N TYR A 249 0.56 2.67 11.08
CA TYR A 249 0.61 1.63 12.10
C TYR A 249 -0.03 2.12 13.41
N GLY A 250 -0.95 1.32 13.93
CA GLY A 250 -1.69 1.64 15.15
C GLY A 250 -0.88 1.22 16.37
N THR A 251 -0.42 2.18 17.17
CA THR A 251 0.19 1.92 18.48
C THR A 251 -0.68 2.52 19.57
N GLN A 252 -0.65 1.90 20.76
CA GLN A 252 -1.27 2.46 21.96
C GLN A 252 -0.26 3.16 22.86
N PHE A 253 1.04 2.96 22.59
CA PHE A 253 2.11 3.57 23.37
C PHE A 253 2.39 5.00 22.88
N THR A 254 2.46 5.94 23.82
CA THR A 254 3.03 7.27 23.60
C THR A 254 4.29 7.44 24.41
N GLY A 255 5.37 7.84 23.74
CA GLY A 255 6.52 8.41 24.43
C GLY A 255 6.13 9.71 25.14
N ARG A 256 5.64 10.72 24.42
CA ARG A 256 5.47 12.08 24.98
C ARG A 256 4.04 12.48 25.31
N ARG A 257 3.88 13.23 26.41
CA ARG A 257 2.78 14.20 26.59
C ARG A 257 3.13 15.46 25.77
N GLY A 258 2.34 15.81 24.75
CA GLY A 258 2.58 16.98 23.88
C GLY A 258 2.41 16.66 22.39
N LYS A 259 3.17 17.35 21.50
CA LYS A 259 3.10 17.43 20.01
C LYS A 259 2.81 16.15 19.17
N ASP A 260 2.72 14.99 19.79
CA ASP A 260 2.42 13.70 19.15
C ASP A 260 1.04 13.15 19.54
N MET A 261 0.28 13.85 20.40
CA MET A 261 -1.05 13.42 20.85
C MET A 261 -2.09 13.43 19.71
N GLY A 262 -2.06 14.41 18.82
CA GLY A 262 -2.85 14.37 17.58
C GLY A 262 -2.54 13.15 16.69
N ALA A 263 -1.26 12.77 16.58
CA ALA A 263 -0.82 11.62 15.81
C ALA A 263 -1.24 10.29 16.46
N LEU A 264 -1.17 10.19 17.80
CA LEU A 264 -1.73 9.07 18.55
C LEU A 264 -3.25 8.99 18.35
N GLN A 265 -3.96 10.10 18.52
CA GLN A 265 -5.41 10.15 18.38
C GLN A 265 -5.85 9.64 17.00
N ALA A 266 -5.15 10.03 15.94
CA ALA A 266 -5.41 9.51 14.60
C ALA A 266 -5.17 7.99 14.50
N ARG A 267 -4.15 7.45 15.15
CA ARG A 267 -3.88 5.99 15.20
C ARG A 267 -4.93 5.23 16.00
N LEU A 268 -5.38 5.76 17.13
CA LEU A 268 -6.48 5.18 17.91
C LEU A 268 -7.79 5.20 17.10
N GLU A 269 -8.04 6.29 16.36
CA GLU A 269 -9.18 6.36 15.44
C GLU A 269 -9.07 5.32 14.31
N LEU A 270 -7.86 5.05 13.77
CA LEU A 270 -7.64 3.97 12.80
C LEU A 270 -7.93 2.59 13.39
N LEU A 271 -7.44 2.31 14.61
CA LEU A 271 -7.73 1.05 15.30
C LEU A 271 -9.22 0.86 15.54
N ALA A 272 -9.92 1.91 15.99
CA ALA A 272 -11.36 1.90 16.19
C ALA A 272 -12.11 1.69 14.87
N LEU A 273 -11.62 2.27 13.78
CA LEU A 273 -12.17 2.13 12.44
C LEU A 273 -12.01 0.70 11.91
N ALA A 274 -10.88 0.04 12.19
CA ALA A 274 -10.63 -1.36 11.81
C ALA A 274 -11.42 -2.38 12.63
N ALA A 275 -11.77 -2.05 13.88
CA ALA A 275 -12.44 -2.98 14.80
C ALA A 275 -13.88 -3.35 14.42
N LYS A 276 -14.54 -2.58 13.54
CA LYS A 276 -15.94 -2.80 13.15
C LYS A 276 -16.13 -2.64 11.65
N PRO A 277 -16.89 -3.55 10.99
CA PRO A 277 -17.22 -3.39 9.59
C PRO A 277 -18.02 -2.08 9.39
N PRO A 278 -17.76 -1.34 8.30
CA PRO A 278 -18.44 -0.08 8.06
C PRO A 278 -19.92 -0.31 7.78
N LYS A 279 -20.80 0.49 8.39
CA LYS A 279 -22.22 0.56 7.99
C LYS A 279 -22.38 1.19 6.60
N LYS A 280 -21.48 2.10 6.24
CA LYS A 280 -21.41 2.79 4.95
C LYS A 280 -19.94 2.88 4.53
N ILE A 281 -19.61 2.27 3.41
CA ILE A 281 -18.23 2.18 2.95
C ILE A 281 -17.66 3.55 2.59
N GLU A 282 -18.48 4.45 2.06
CA GLU A 282 -18.07 5.79 1.63
C GLU A 282 -17.65 6.68 2.81
N GLU A 283 -18.39 6.63 3.92
CA GLU A 283 -18.05 7.37 5.14
C GLU A 283 -16.77 6.82 5.77
N HIS A 284 -16.58 5.50 5.72
CA HIS A 284 -15.38 4.83 6.22
C HIS A 284 -14.14 5.20 5.40
N LEU A 285 -14.23 5.16 4.07
CA LEU A 285 -13.13 5.54 3.17
C LEU A 285 -12.75 7.01 3.33
N GLN A 286 -13.74 7.91 3.49
CA GLN A 286 -13.44 9.32 3.74
C GLN A 286 -12.72 9.51 5.08
N LYS A 287 -13.21 8.85 6.15
CA LYS A 287 -12.57 8.93 7.47
C LYS A 287 -11.14 8.39 7.41
N TYR A 288 -10.94 7.30 6.68
CA TYR A 288 -9.62 6.70 6.47
C TYR A 288 -8.67 7.64 5.71
N ALA A 289 -9.16 8.33 4.66
CA ALA A 289 -8.38 9.33 3.92
C ALA A 289 -7.98 10.53 4.80
N ASP A 290 -8.92 11.04 5.60
CA ASP A 290 -8.67 12.15 6.52
C ASP A 290 -7.63 11.76 7.60
N LEU A 291 -7.65 10.51 8.06
CA LEU A 291 -6.66 9.99 9.00
C LEU A 291 -5.29 9.80 8.34
N ALA A 292 -5.23 9.25 7.13
CA ALA A 292 -4.00 9.16 6.35
C ALA A 292 -3.36 10.54 6.14
N LEU A 293 -4.16 11.56 5.81
CA LEU A 293 -3.71 12.94 5.67
C LEU A 293 -3.13 13.51 6.98
N LYS A 294 -3.84 13.31 8.10
CA LYS A 294 -3.37 13.74 9.43
C LYS A 294 -2.03 13.11 9.80
N LEU A 295 -1.86 11.85 9.43
CA LEU A 295 -0.65 11.05 9.65
C LEU A 295 0.44 11.27 8.60
N GLU A 296 0.26 12.21 7.67
CA GLU A 296 1.23 12.51 6.61
C GLU A 296 1.51 11.32 5.67
N ALA A 297 0.60 10.34 5.63
CA ALA A 297 0.60 9.26 4.65
C ALA A 297 0.04 9.77 3.31
N TYR A 298 0.68 10.80 2.75
CA TYR A 298 0.22 11.54 1.58
C TYR A 298 -0.08 10.68 0.35
N PRO A 299 0.72 9.64 0.00
CA PRO A 299 0.38 8.76 -1.12
C PRO A 299 -0.98 8.07 -0.93
N THR A 300 -1.20 7.50 0.25
CA THR A 300 -2.45 6.82 0.61
C THR A 300 -3.63 7.79 0.62
N ALA A 301 -3.45 8.97 1.23
CA ALA A 301 -4.48 10.00 1.28
C ALA A 301 -4.86 10.49 -0.12
N ALA A 302 -3.87 10.78 -0.97
CA ALA A 302 -4.08 11.19 -2.37
C ALA A 302 -4.88 10.14 -3.14
N GLN A 303 -4.46 8.88 -3.08
CA GLN A 303 -5.13 7.79 -3.80
C GLN A 303 -6.60 7.64 -3.38
N LEU A 304 -6.89 7.75 -2.07
CA LEU A 304 -8.26 7.70 -1.56
C LEU A 304 -9.10 8.89 -2.03
N TYR A 305 -8.59 10.12 -1.92
CA TYR A 305 -9.33 11.30 -2.36
C TYR A 305 -9.64 11.25 -3.86
N TRP A 306 -8.70 10.76 -4.67
CA TRP A 306 -8.91 10.54 -6.10
C TRP A 306 -9.97 9.46 -6.38
N ASN A 307 -9.85 8.28 -5.76
CA ASN A 307 -10.78 7.18 -5.99
C ASN A 307 -12.22 7.51 -5.55
N MET A 308 -12.36 8.36 -4.53
CA MET A 308 -13.65 8.81 -4.03
C MET A 308 -14.38 9.81 -4.94
N LEU A 309 -13.75 10.34 -6.00
CA LEU A 309 -14.38 11.37 -6.85
C LEU A 309 -15.71 10.92 -7.48
N GLY A 310 -15.83 9.64 -7.86
CA GLY A 310 -17.08 9.09 -8.42
C GLY A 310 -18.11 8.65 -7.38
N LEU A 311 -17.83 8.79 -6.09
CA LEU A 311 -18.78 8.43 -5.02
C LEU A 311 -19.72 9.59 -4.70
N LYS A 312 -21.03 9.29 -4.70
CA LYS A 312 -22.11 10.26 -4.46
C LYS A 312 -22.44 10.49 -2.97
N LYS A 313 -22.15 9.51 -2.10
CA LYS A 313 -22.54 9.52 -0.67
C LYS A 313 -21.35 9.80 0.26
N VAL A 314 -20.54 10.78 -0.10
CA VAL A 314 -19.38 11.23 0.68
C VAL A 314 -19.69 12.62 1.22
N LYS A 315 -19.24 12.94 2.43
CA LYS A 315 -19.53 14.23 3.09
C LYS A 315 -18.82 15.40 2.40
N LEU A 316 -17.60 15.17 1.89
CA LEU A 316 -16.86 16.16 1.12
C LEU A 316 -17.43 16.31 -0.29
N SER A 317 -17.52 17.56 -0.74
CA SER A 317 -17.80 17.88 -2.13
C SER A 317 -16.68 17.38 -3.07
N VAL A 318 -16.98 17.31 -4.38
CA VAL A 318 -15.99 16.95 -5.40
C VAL A 318 -14.79 17.90 -5.34
N ASP A 319 -15.04 19.21 -5.26
CA ASP A 319 -13.99 20.23 -5.25
C ASP A 319 -13.10 20.13 -4.01
N GLU A 320 -13.67 19.85 -2.84
CA GLU A 320 -12.88 19.62 -1.62
C GLU A 320 -11.99 18.37 -1.72
N ARG A 321 -12.47 17.30 -2.36
CA ARG A 321 -11.67 16.09 -2.59
C ARG A 321 -10.54 16.35 -3.56
N ILE A 322 -10.79 17.09 -4.64
CA ILE A 322 -9.75 17.52 -5.59
C ILE A 322 -8.72 18.39 -4.87
N MET A 323 -9.15 19.37 -4.09
CA MET A 323 -8.25 20.23 -3.32
C MET A 323 -7.35 19.41 -2.38
N ARG A 324 -7.91 18.45 -1.61
CA ARG A 324 -7.11 17.62 -0.70
C ARG A 324 -6.19 16.64 -1.45
N TYR A 325 -6.62 16.12 -2.59
CA TYR A 325 -5.77 15.34 -3.48
C TYR A 325 -4.56 16.16 -3.94
N LEU A 326 -4.78 17.36 -4.49
CA LEU A 326 -3.73 18.26 -4.95
C LEU A 326 -2.81 18.72 -3.82
N TYR A 327 -3.36 18.96 -2.63
CA TYR A 327 -2.57 19.26 -1.44
C TYR A 327 -1.59 18.12 -1.11
N CYS A 328 -2.05 16.87 -1.16
CA CYS A 328 -1.18 15.71 -0.94
C CYS A 328 -0.07 15.66 -1.99
N LEU A 329 -0.38 15.92 -3.27
CA LEU A 329 0.62 15.96 -4.34
C LEU A 329 1.67 17.05 -4.09
N GLU A 330 1.25 18.25 -3.68
CA GLU A 330 2.16 19.35 -3.33
C GLU A 330 3.13 18.93 -2.21
N LYS A 331 2.62 18.27 -1.16
CA LYS A 331 3.45 17.76 -0.05
C LYS A 331 4.41 16.64 -0.46
N MET A 332 4.13 15.95 -1.56
CA MET A 332 5.04 14.96 -2.17
C MET A 332 6.02 15.58 -3.17
N GLY A 333 5.97 16.90 -3.39
CA GLY A 333 6.81 17.60 -4.36
C GLY A 333 6.27 17.59 -5.80
N VAL A 334 5.02 17.19 -5.98
CA VAL A 334 4.35 17.00 -7.29
C VAL A 334 3.40 18.18 -7.55
N GLY A 335 3.97 19.39 -7.67
CA GLY A 335 3.18 20.62 -7.76
C GLY A 335 2.69 21.00 -9.16
N GLY A 336 3.35 20.53 -10.24
CA GLY A 336 3.02 20.94 -11.62
C GLY A 336 1.61 20.52 -12.04
N ILE A 337 1.10 19.41 -11.50
CA ILE A 337 -0.24 18.89 -11.80
C ILE A 337 -1.36 19.87 -11.44
N LYS A 338 -1.16 20.70 -10.42
CA LYS A 338 -2.13 21.71 -9.97
C LYS A 338 -2.56 22.65 -11.10
N GLN A 339 -1.69 22.90 -12.09
CA GLN A 339 -1.96 23.78 -13.23
C GLN A 339 -3.05 23.25 -14.18
N ASN A 340 -3.36 21.95 -14.13
CA ASN A 340 -4.42 21.35 -14.94
C ASN A 340 -5.83 21.63 -14.40
N PHE A 341 -5.94 22.22 -13.20
CA PHE A 341 -7.20 22.48 -12.52
C PHE A 341 -7.50 23.98 -12.49
N LYS A 342 -8.78 24.34 -12.59
CA LYS A 342 -9.23 25.74 -12.53
C LYS A 342 -9.17 26.25 -11.09
N GLY A 343 -8.62 27.45 -10.90
CA GLY A 343 -8.57 28.15 -9.61
C GLY A 343 -7.16 28.24 -9.02
N SER A 344 -7.01 29.04 -7.96
CA SER A 344 -5.83 29.02 -7.09
C SER A 344 -6.20 28.24 -5.84
N PHE A 345 -5.28 27.38 -5.37
CA PHE A 345 -5.47 26.56 -4.18
C PHE A 345 -4.60 27.01 -3.00
N ASP A 346 -3.82 28.09 -3.16
CA ASP A 346 -2.79 28.47 -2.19
C ASP A 346 -3.43 28.95 -0.87
N GLY A 347 -4.61 29.56 -0.92
CA GLY A 347 -5.36 29.97 0.26
C GLY A 347 -5.91 28.77 1.04
N GLU A 348 -6.49 27.82 0.32
CA GLU A 348 -7.04 26.57 0.83
C GLU A 348 -5.95 25.69 1.44
N PHE A 349 -4.79 25.60 0.79
CA PHE A 349 -3.64 24.84 1.29
C PHE A 349 -3.11 25.44 2.59
N LYS A 350 -2.98 26.78 2.67
CA LYS A 350 -2.58 27.46 3.92
C LYS A 350 -3.58 27.21 5.04
N LYS A 351 -4.88 27.25 4.74
CA LYS A 351 -5.92 26.95 5.73
C LYS A 351 -5.83 25.49 6.21
N LEU A 352 -5.64 24.55 5.29
CA LEU A 352 -5.50 23.13 5.63
C LEU A 352 -4.22 22.86 6.44
N ASP A 353 -3.11 23.53 6.12
CA ASP A 353 -1.88 23.49 6.92
C ASP A 353 -2.13 23.96 8.37
N GLN A 354 -2.88 25.05 8.56
CA GLN A 354 -3.24 25.54 9.89
C GLN A 354 -4.13 24.56 10.66
N GLU A 355 -5.12 23.95 9.99
CA GLU A 355 -6.01 22.95 10.58
C GLU A 355 -5.23 21.70 11.02
N LEU A 356 -4.32 21.21 10.18
CA LEU A 356 -3.48 20.05 10.48
C LEU A 356 -2.46 20.36 11.58
N ALA A 357 -1.83 21.53 11.55
CA ALA A 357 -0.90 21.97 12.61
C ALA A 357 -1.62 22.05 13.96
N LYS A 358 -2.83 22.61 13.99
CA LYS A 358 -3.66 22.67 15.20
C LYS A 358 -3.98 21.26 15.70
N TYR A 359 -4.40 20.35 14.83
CA TYR A 359 -4.71 18.97 15.20
C TYR A 359 -3.50 18.23 15.78
N ARG A 360 -2.31 18.40 15.19
CA ARG A 360 -1.06 17.78 15.65
C ARG A 360 -0.54 18.38 16.97
N SER A 361 -0.89 19.65 17.25
CA SER A 361 -0.51 20.32 18.50
C SER A 361 -1.41 20.01 19.71
N MET A 362 -2.56 19.35 19.49
CA MET A 362 -3.36 18.74 20.57
C MET A 362 -2.56 17.62 21.21
#